data_AF-A0A7S0TLI4-F1
#
_entry.id   AF-A0A7S0TLI4-F1
#
_cell.length_a   1.000
_cell.length_b   1.000
_cell.length_c   1.000
_cell.angle_alpha   90.00
_cell.angle_beta   90.00
_cell.angle_gamma   90.00
#
_symmetry.space_group_name_H-M   'P 1'
#
loop_
_entity.id
_entity.type
_entity.pdbx_description
1 polymer ?
#
loop_
_entity_poly.entity_id
_entity_poly.type
_entity_poly.pdbx_seq_one_letter_code
_entity_poly.pdbx_strand_id
1 'polypeptide(L)'
;RGGGGGGGGVDYAGLAGSEEFEEYKVLARRLKLVDVGSMGEDEKVAFFVNTYNSLLIHAFAELGTPGDMLSRLRLYAVARYDIGGHTYTLNEIENGVLRGNARPPTPNGRAPFSDGDPRKGFACARPDPRIHFALNCGARGCPAIRFYKPERLDADLGRAAEAFCAGAEVDEGGGGGRGSQIF
;
A
#
# COMPACT_ATOMS: atom_id res chain seq x y z
N ARG A 1 32.67 2.52 23.36
CA ARG A 1 32.37 1.81 22.09
C ARG A 1 31.08 1.04 22.30
N GLY A 2 30.07 1.27 21.46
CA GLY A 2 28.77 0.61 21.55
C GLY A 2 27.71 1.38 20.78
N GLY A 3 27.95 1.60 19.49
CA GLY A 3 26.96 2.18 18.58
C GLY A 3 25.90 1.13 18.26
N GLY A 4 24.69 1.33 18.78
CA GLY A 4 23.49 0.65 18.31
C GLY A 4 22.79 1.55 17.30
N GLY A 5 22.89 1.23 16.01
CA GLY A 5 22.15 1.92 14.95
C GLY A 5 20.65 1.71 15.15
N GLY A 6 19.97 2.71 15.69
CA GLY A 6 18.53 2.74 15.85
C GLY A 6 17.84 2.94 14.51
N GLY A 7 17.52 1.85 13.81
CA GLY A 7 16.54 1.87 12.74
C GLY A 7 15.16 2.18 13.35
N GLY A 8 14.74 3.45 13.29
CA GLY A 8 13.51 3.95 13.91
C GLY A 8 12.28 3.22 13.40
N GLY A 9 11.68 2.37 14.23
CA GLY A 9 10.34 1.87 14.01
C GLY A 9 9.33 3.00 14.19
N VAL A 10 8.25 3.00 13.40
CA VAL A 10 7.14 3.95 13.58
C VAL A 10 6.36 3.56 14.84
N ASP A 11 6.16 4.51 15.74
CA ASP A 11 5.33 4.33 16.94
C ASP A 11 3.84 4.45 16.58
N TYR A 12 3.28 3.35 16.06
CA TYR A 12 1.87 3.30 15.70
C TYR A 12 0.94 3.41 16.92
N ALA A 13 1.40 3.03 18.11
CA ALA A 13 0.61 3.15 19.33
C ALA A 13 0.49 4.62 19.77
N GLY A 14 1.61 5.36 19.73
CA GLY A 14 1.60 6.81 19.93
C GLY A 14 0.78 7.53 18.88
N LEU A 15 0.90 7.13 17.61
CA LEU A 15 0.07 7.68 16.52
C LEU A 15 -1.42 7.47 16.78
N ALA A 16 -1.84 6.27 17.21
CA ALA A 16 -3.25 5.95 17.44
C ALA A 16 -3.93 6.86 18.49
N GLY A 17 -3.16 7.36 19.46
CA GLY A 17 -3.66 8.28 20.50
C GLY A 17 -3.49 9.77 20.19
N SER A 18 -2.98 10.13 19.00
CA SER A 18 -2.67 11.52 18.63
C SER A 18 -3.88 12.28 18.07
N GLU A 19 -3.91 13.59 18.28
CA GLU A 19 -4.95 14.47 17.72
C GLU A 19 -4.90 14.48 16.19
N GLU A 20 -3.69 14.46 15.63
CA GLU A 20 -3.45 14.40 14.19
C GLU A 20 -4.06 13.14 13.56
N PHE A 21 -4.05 12.02 14.29
CA PHE A 21 -4.66 10.78 13.80
C PHE A 21 -6.19 10.82 13.86
N GLU A 22 -6.78 11.48 14.85
CA GLU A 22 -8.23 11.73 14.87
C GLU A 22 -8.66 12.64 13.71
N GLU A 23 -7.91 13.71 13.43
CA GLU A 23 -8.14 14.57 12.27
C GLU A 23 -8.01 13.78 10.96
N TYR A 24 -6.99 12.94 10.85
CA TYR A 24 -6.80 12.05 9.71
C TYR A 24 -8.01 11.13 9.51
N LYS A 25 -8.55 10.52 10.57
CA LYS A 25 -9.78 9.69 10.48
C LYS A 25 -10.97 10.50 9.99
N VAL A 26 -11.11 11.76 10.41
CA VAL A 26 -12.15 12.67 9.89
C VAL A 26 -11.96 12.92 8.40
N LEU A 27 -10.74 13.19 7.95
CA LEU A 27 -10.42 13.43 6.54
C LEU A 27 -10.61 12.17 5.69
N ALA A 28 -10.19 11.00 6.16
CA ALA A 28 -10.36 9.72 5.47
C ALA A 28 -11.84 9.42 5.17
N ARG A 29 -12.78 9.84 6.04
CA ARG A 29 -14.22 9.72 5.77
C ARG A 29 -14.72 10.53 4.59
N ARG A 30 -13.96 11.53 4.11
CA ARG A 30 -14.29 12.30 2.89
C ARG A 30 -14.01 11.52 1.62
N LEU A 31 -13.25 10.42 1.67
CA LEU A 31 -13.01 9.56 0.50
C LEU A 31 -14.30 9.06 -0.14
N LYS A 32 -15.38 8.87 0.63
CA LYS A 32 -16.70 8.49 0.13
C LYS A 32 -17.29 9.49 -0.89
N LEU A 33 -16.81 10.73 -0.90
CA LEU A 33 -17.27 11.80 -1.79
C LEU A 33 -16.43 11.92 -3.07
N VAL A 34 -15.35 11.14 -3.20
CA VAL A 34 -14.48 11.17 -4.37
C VAL A 34 -15.19 10.54 -5.55
N ASP A 35 -15.17 11.22 -6.70
CA ASP A 35 -15.60 10.63 -7.97
C ASP A 35 -14.40 9.97 -8.65
N VAL A 36 -14.30 8.65 -8.48
CA VAL A 36 -13.24 7.84 -9.11
C VAL A 36 -13.43 7.75 -10.63
N GLY A 37 -14.67 7.87 -11.11
CA GLY A 37 -15.01 7.71 -12.53
C GLY A 37 -14.48 8.83 -13.43
N SER A 38 -14.26 10.02 -12.87
CA SER A 38 -13.72 11.17 -13.61
C SER A 38 -12.18 11.27 -13.60
N MET A 39 -11.49 10.42 -12.83
CA MET A 39 -10.03 10.46 -12.73
C MET A 39 -9.35 10.00 -14.02
N GLY A 40 -8.31 10.74 -14.43
CA GLY A 40 -7.35 10.25 -15.42
C GLY A 40 -6.55 9.05 -14.91
N GLU A 41 -5.86 8.33 -15.81
CA GLU A 41 -5.13 7.10 -15.43
C GLU A 41 -4.03 7.37 -14.38
N ASP A 42 -3.19 8.38 -14.60
CA ASP A 42 -2.10 8.70 -13.67
C ASP A 42 -2.65 9.26 -12.35
N GLU A 43 -3.75 10.02 -12.41
CA GLU A 43 -4.43 10.53 -11.22
C GLU A 43 -4.96 9.39 -10.36
N LYS A 44 -5.61 8.42 -10.99
CA LYS A 44 -6.14 7.23 -10.34
C LYS A 44 -5.03 6.41 -9.70
N VAL A 45 -3.93 6.15 -10.40
CA VAL A 45 -2.79 5.40 -9.83
C VAL A 45 -2.20 6.15 -8.64
N ALA A 46 -1.92 7.45 -8.76
CA ALA A 46 -1.39 8.26 -7.66
C ALA A 46 -2.35 8.25 -6.45
N PHE A 47 -3.64 8.45 -6.70
CA PHE A 47 -4.68 8.45 -5.68
C PHE A 47 -4.75 7.11 -4.93
N PHE A 48 -4.82 5.98 -5.65
CA PHE A 48 -4.95 4.67 -5.02
C PHE A 48 -3.66 4.19 -4.34
N VAL A 49 -2.47 4.53 -4.84
CA VAL A 49 -1.20 4.28 -4.14
C VAL A 49 -1.15 5.06 -2.82
N ASN A 50 -1.47 6.36 -2.85
CA ASN A 50 -1.52 7.18 -1.64
C ASN A 50 -2.56 6.65 -0.64
N THR A 51 -3.73 6.26 -1.14
CA THR A 51 -4.84 5.76 -0.30
C THR A 51 -4.50 4.40 0.31
N TYR A 52 -3.85 3.51 -0.43
CA TYR A 52 -3.34 2.25 0.10
C TYR A 52 -2.35 2.49 1.24
N ASN A 53 -1.33 3.33 1.00
CA ASN A 53 -0.29 3.63 1.99
C ASN A 53 -0.90 4.25 3.26
N SER A 54 -1.86 5.15 3.08
CA SER A 54 -2.61 5.77 4.17
C SER A 54 -3.43 4.73 4.95
N LEU A 55 -4.17 3.86 4.25
CA LEU A 55 -4.98 2.80 4.86
C LEU A 55 -4.12 1.80 5.64
N LEU A 56 -2.92 1.48 5.17
CA LEU A 56 -2.01 0.58 5.88
C LEU A 56 -1.56 1.16 7.22
N ILE A 57 -1.14 2.44 7.23
CA ILE A 57 -0.76 3.14 8.47
C ILE A 57 -1.95 3.17 9.43
N HIS A 58 -3.14 3.52 8.92
CA HIS A 58 -4.38 3.53 9.70
C HIS A 58 -4.61 2.15 10.32
N ALA A 59 -4.55 1.09 9.52
CA ALA A 59 -4.76 -0.27 9.99
C ALA A 59 -3.75 -0.66 11.08
N PHE A 60 -2.49 -0.25 10.98
CA PHE A 60 -1.51 -0.54 12.03
C PHE A 60 -1.73 0.26 13.30
N ALA A 61 -2.18 1.51 13.21
CA ALA A 61 -2.52 2.33 14.37
C ALA A 61 -3.74 1.76 15.12
N GLU A 62 -4.80 1.37 14.39
CA GLU A 62 -6.05 0.92 15.01
C GLU A 62 -6.04 -0.58 15.37
N LEU A 63 -5.42 -1.43 14.54
CA LEU A 63 -5.47 -2.91 14.68
C LEU A 63 -4.15 -3.51 15.19
N GLY A 64 -3.11 -2.69 15.29
CA GLY A 64 -1.76 -3.13 15.63
C GLY A 64 -0.98 -3.65 14.42
N THR A 65 0.34 -3.83 14.63
CA THR A 65 1.22 -4.40 13.60
C THR A 65 1.13 -5.93 13.59
N PRO A 66 0.97 -6.58 12.42
CA PRO A 66 0.85 -8.02 12.33
C PRO A 66 2.19 -8.69 12.70
N GLY A 67 2.15 -9.64 13.63
CA GLY A 67 3.33 -10.38 14.09
C GLY A 67 3.70 -11.57 13.21
N ASP A 68 2.80 -12.02 12.34
CA ASP A 68 2.98 -13.18 11.47
C ASP A 68 2.30 -12.99 10.09
N MET A 69 2.51 -13.95 9.18
CA MET A 69 1.96 -13.89 7.84
C MET A 69 0.42 -14.00 7.82
N LEU A 70 -0.17 -14.83 8.68
CA LEU A 70 -1.61 -15.06 8.70
C LEU A 70 -2.38 -13.81 9.16
N SER A 71 -1.89 -13.17 10.23
CA SER A 71 -2.41 -11.89 10.73
C SER A 71 -2.22 -10.77 9.70
N ARG A 72 -1.13 -10.77 8.93
CA ARG A 72 -0.93 -9.82 7.82
C ARG A 72 -1.96 -10.03 6.71
N LEU A 73 -2.14 -11.27 6.25
CA LEU A 73 -3.14 -11.60 5.22
C LEU A 73 -4.56 -11.22 5.68
N ARG A 74 -4.89 -11.48 6.95
CA ARG A 74 -6.16 -11.06 7.53
C ARG A 74 -6.30 -9.54 7.53
N LEU A 75 -5.30 -8.81 7.98
CA LEU A 75 -5.31 -7.34 7.98
C LEU A 75 -5.58 -6.78 6.58
N TYR A 76 -4.91 -7.33 5.55
CA TYR A 76 -5.06 -6.88 4.17
C TYR A 76 -6.44 -7.19 3.59
N ALA A 77 -7.10 -8.23 4.10
CA ALA A 77 -8.45 -8.63 3.69
C ALA A 77 -9.57 -7.88 4.45
N VAL A 78 -9.28 -7.22 5.58
CA VAL A 78 -10.32 -6.58 6.42
C VAL A 78 -10.18 -5.06 6.53
N ALA A 79 -8.94 -4.53 6.49
CA ALA A 79 -8.70 -3.10 6.50
C ALA A 79 -9.24 -2.48 5.22
N ARG A 80 -10.09 -1.47 5.35
CA ARG A 80 -10.89 -0.94 4.24
C ARG A 80 -11.22 0.55 4.38
N TYR A 81 -11.43 1.18 3.24
CA TYR A 81 -12.06 2.50 3.13
C TYR A 81 -13.29 2.46 2.24
N ASP A 82 -14.19 3.42 2.47
CA ASP A 82 -15.25 3.78 1.54
C ASP A 82 -14.73 4.91 0.63
N ILE A 83 -14.63 4.63 -0.66
CA ILE A 83 -14.12 5.52 -1.70
C ILE A 83 -15.20 5.63 -2.77
N GLY A 84 -15.75 6.84 -2.96
CA GLY A 84 -16.83 7.07 -3.93
C GLY A 84 -18.08 6.21 -3.73
N GLY A 85 -18.41 5.85 -2.49
CA GLY A 85 -19.57 4.99 -2.15
C GLY A 85 -19.30 3.50 -2.30
N HIS A 86 -18.05 3.11 -2.58
CA HIS A 86 -17.64 1.71 -2.71
C HIS A 86 -16.59 1.37 -1.65
N THR A 87 -16.75 0.21 -1.00
CA THR A 87 -15.75 -0.28 -0.05
C THR A 87 -14.56 -0.87 -0.80
N TYR A 88 -13.33 -0.57 -0.37
CA TYR A 88 -12.11 -1.19 -0.88
C TYR A 88 -11.20 -1.61 0.27
N THR A 89 -10.80 -2.87 0.27
CA THR A 89 -9.74 -3.40 1.12
C THR A 89 -8.35 -3.10 0.54
N LEU A 90 -7.29 -3.26 1.33
CA LEU A 90 -5.91 -3.19 0.81
C LEU A 90 -5.71 -4.15 -0.38
N ASN A 91 -6.21 -5.38 -0.27
CA ASN A 91 -6.15 -6.37 -1.35
C ASN A 91 -6.89 -5.92 -2.63
N GLU A 92 -8.05 -5.30 -2.48
CA GLU A 92 -8.85 -4.81 -3.61
C GLU A 92 -8.24 -3.55 -4.25
N ILE A 93 -7.63 -2.66 -3.46
CA ILE A 93 -6.90 -1.51 -4.01
C ILE A 93 -5.71 -2.02 -4.84
N GLU A 94 -4.88 -2.90 -4.28
CA GLU A 94 -3.69 -3.41 -4.97
C GLU A 94 -4.07 -4.28 -6.18
N ASN A 95 -4.80 -5.36 -5.95
CA ASN A 95 -5.04 -6.37 -7.00
C ASN A 95 -6.22 -6.00 -7.89
N GLY A 96 -7.25 -5.37 -7.32
CA GLY A 96 -8.49 -5.02 -8.01
C GLY A 96 -8.32 -3.78 -8.86
N VAL A 97 -7.72 -2.72 -8.30
CA VAL A 97 -7.59 -1.43 -8.99
C VAL A 97 -6.22 -1.29 -9.67
N LEU A 98 -5.13 -1.27 -8.90
CA LEU A 98 -3.80 -0.91 -9.42
C LEU A 98 -3.22 -1.97 -10.36
N ARG A 99 -3.47 -3.25 -10.09
CA ARG A 99 -3.04 -4.36 -10.97
C ARG A 99 -4.07 -4.70 -12.07
N GLY A 100 -5.08 -3.88 -12.30
CA GLY A 100 -6.05 -4.11 -13.38
C GLY A 100 -6.96 -5.33 -13.14
N ASN A 101 -7.43 -5.51 -11.92
CA ASN A 101 -8.24 -6.65 -11.48
C ASN A 101 -7.56 -8.03 -11.69
N ALA A 102 -6.24 -8.05 -11.55
CA ALA A 102 -5.45 -9.26 -11.68
C ALA A 102 -5.67 -10.23 -10.51
N ARG A 103 -5.52 -11.52 -10.79
CA ARG A 103 -5.52 -12.55 -9.74
C ARG A 103 -4.30 -12.35 -8.83
N PRO A 104 -4.47 -12.39 -7.50
CA PRO A 104 -3.33 -12.44 -6.58
C PRO A 104 -2.47 -13.68 -6.87
N PRO A 105 -1.14 -13.62 -6.65
CA PRO A 105 -0.22 -14.74 -6.83
C PRO A 105 -0.33 -15.77 -5.70
N THR A 106 -1.55 -16.17 -5.35
CA THR A 106 -1.83 -17.14 -4.30
C THR A 106 -2.47 -18.41 -4.87
N PRO A 107 -2.29 -19.58 -4.21
CA PRO A 107 -3.01 -20.79 -4.58
C PRO A 107 -4.53 -20.50 -4.60
N ASN A 108 -5.17 -20.75 -5.74
CA ASN A 108 -6.59 -20.44 -5.99
C ASN A 108 -6.98 -18.95 -5.96
N GLY A 109 -6.01 -18.05 -6.18
CA GLY A 109 -6.27 -16.61 -6.30
C GLY A 109 -7.33 -16.29 -7.34
N ARG A 110 -8.36 -15.53 -6.93
CA ARG A 110 -9.43 -15.04 -7.79
C ARG A 110 -9.28 -13.54 -8.02
N ALA A 111 -9.76 -13.06 -9.16
CA ALA A 111 -9.82 -11.63 -9.42
C ALA A 111 -10.70 -10.98 -8.32
N PRO A 112 -10.28 -9.87 -7.70
CA PRO A 112 -11.03 -9.25 -6.61
C PRO A 112 -12.45 -8.83 -7.01
N PHE A 113 -12.63 -8.35 -8.24
CA PHE A 113 -13.91 -7.85 -8.74
C PHE A 113 -14.51 -8.79 -9.79
N SER A 114 -15.76 -9.17 -9.60
CA SER A 114 -16.53 -9.99 -10.54
C SER A 114 -17.07 -9.14 -11.70
N ASP A 115 -17.68 -9.77 -12.71
CA ASP A 115 -18.19 -9.05 -13.89
C ASP A 115 -19.34 -8.07 -13.59
N GLY A 116 -20.10 -8.33 -12.52
CA GLY A 116 -21.17 -7.44 -12.06
C GLY A 116 -20.72 -6.40 -11.02
N ASP A 117 -19.45 -6.43 -10.62
CA ASP A 117 -18.93 -5.49 -9.64
C ASP A 117 -18.61 -4.15 -10.32
N PRO A 118 -19.28 -3.04 -9.95
CA PRO A 118 -19.04 -1.74 -10.59
C PRO A 118 -17.60 -1.26 -10.40
N ARG A 119 -16.91 -1.70 -9.35
CA ARG A 119 -15.52 -1.34 -9.07
C ARG A 119 -14.55 -1.85 -10.12
N LYS A 120 -14.93 -2.91 -10.87
CA LYS A 120 -14.16 -3.40 -12.02
C LYS A 120 -13.97 -2.33 -13.09
N GLY A 121 -14.94 -1.43 -13.27
CA GLY A 121 -14.84 -0.30 -14.19
C GLY A 121 -13.81 0.75 -13.78
N PHE A 122 -13.37 0.75 -12.52
CA PHE A 122 -12.35 1.66 -12.01
C PHE A 122 -10.95 1.03 -12.01
N ALA A 123 -10.78 -0.20 -12.48
CA ALA A 123 -9.47 -0.82 -12.57
C ALA A 123 -8.56 -0.06 -13.56
N CYS A 124 -7.25 0.00 -13.27
CA CYS A 124 -6.28 0.62 -14.16
C CYS A 124 -6.19 -0.18 -15.46
N ALA A 125 -6.30 0.51 -16.59
CA ALA A 125 -6.20 -0.07 -17.92
C ALA A 125 -4.75 -0.44 -18.27
N ARG A 126 -3.78 0.28 -17.69
CA ARG A 126 -2.34 0.02 -17.89
C ARG A 126 -1.65 -0.19 -16.54
N PRO A 127 -1.69 -1.42 -15.98
CA PRO A 127 -0.99 -1.73 -14.75
C PRO A 127 0.51 -1.49 -14.87
N ASP A 128 1.07 -0.74 -13.93
CA ASP A 128 2.50 -0.46 -13.85
C ASP A 128 3.14 -1.35 -12.77
N PRO A 129 4.09 -2.23 -13.10
CA PRO A 129 4.72 -3.11 -12.10
C PRO A 129 5.50 -2.35 -11.02
N ARG A 130 5.90 -1.08 -11.27
CA ARG A 130 6.64 -0.27 -10.30
C ARG A 130 5.82 0.08 -9.07
N ILE A 131 4.49 -0.07 -9.11
CA ILE A 131 3.63 0.11 -7.93
C ILE A 131 4.08 -0.76 -6.75
N HIS A 132 4.66 -1.94 -6.99
CA HIS A 132 5.09 -2.83 -5.90
C HIS A 132 6.24 -2.24 -5.06
N PHE A 133 7.03 -1.31 -5.63
CA PHE A 133 8.03 -0.55 -4.89
C PHE A 133 7.45 0.70 -4.22
N ALA A 134 6.27 1.13 -4.66
CA ALA A 134 5.59 2.32 -4.18
C ALA A 134 4.61 2.04 -3.03
N LEU A 135 4.02 0.84 -3.01
CA LEU A 135 3.17 0.36 -1.93
C LEU A 135 4.02 -0.01 -0.72
N ASN A 136 3.70 0.60 0.41
CA ASN A 136 4.39 0.31 1.65
C ASN A 136 4.02 -1.09 2.11
N CYS A 137 5.02 -1.88 2.50
CA CYS A 137 4.80 -3.22 3.01
C CYS A 137 4.44 -3.21 4.50
N GLY A 138 4.91 -2.21 5.26
CA GLY A 138 4.82 -2.13 6.71
C GLY A 138 5.93 -2.83 7.47
N ALA A 139 6.89 -3.43 6.78
CA ALA A 139 8.05 -4.09 7.39
C ALA A 139 9.12 -3.08 7.81
N ARG A 140 9.94 -3.47 8.79
CA ARG A 140 11.13 -2.69 9.18
C ARG A 140 12.07 -2.60 7.97
N GLY A 141 12.48 -1.38 7.61
CA GLY A 141 13.34 -1.13 6.45
C GLY A 141 12.60 -0.76 5.16
N CYS A 142 11.25 -0.80 5.12
CA CYS A 142 10.51 -0.23 4.00
C CYS A 142 10.79 1.29 3.93
N PRO A 143 11.07 1.87 2.75
CA PRO A 143 11.44 3.28 2.61
C PRO A 143 10.33 4.21 3.14
N ALA A 144 10.70 5.45 3.47
CA ALA A 144 9.76 6.47 3.93
C ALA A 144 8.55 6.57 2.98
N ILE A 145 7.36 6.66 3.57
CA ILE A 145 6.10 6.75 2.82
C ILE A 145 6.13 8.01 1.97
N ARG A 146 6.01 7.82 0.65
CA ARG A 146 6.05 8.90 -0.33
C ARG A 146 4.63 9.29 -0.73
N PHE A 147 4.44 10.57 -1.01
CA PHE A 147 3.22 11.08 -1.61
C PHE A 147 3.39 11.17 -3.11
N TYR A 148 2.58 10.43 -3.85
CA TYR A 148 2.61 10.36 -5.31
C TYR A 148 1.70 11.43 -5.90
N LYS A 149 2.18 12.15 -6.92
CA LYS A 149 1.39 13.17 -7.61
C LYS A 149 1.19 12.77 -9.08
N PRO A 150 0.01 13.03 -9.68
CA PRO A 150 -0.25 12.63 -11.06
C PRO A 150 0.79 13.21 -12.02
N GLU A 151 1.18 14.48 -11.85
CA GLU A 151 2.08 15.19 -12.77
C GLU A 151 3.52 14.65 -12.76
N ARG A 152 3.89 13.87 -11.76
CA ARG A 152 5.24 13.32 -11.59
C ARG A 152 5.22 11.81 -11.35
N LEU A 153 4.09 11.15 -11.61
CA LEU A 153 3.86 9.77 -11.21
C LEU A 153 4.95 8.84 -11.75
N ASP A 154 5.26 8.94 -13.04
CA ASP A 154 6.29 8.11 -13.69
C ASP A 154 7.65 8.24 -12.99
N ALA A 155 8.08 9.47 -12.71
CA ALA A 155 9.34 9.74 -12.03
C ALA A 155 9.31 9.33 -10.55
N ASP A 156 8.18 9.48 -9.86
CA ASP A 156 8.00 9.05 -8.47
C ASP A 156 8.05 7.52 -8.36
N LEU A 157 7.40 6.79 -9.27
CA LEU A 157 7.45 5.32 -9.36
C LEU A 157 8.86 4.83 -9.73
N GLY A 158 9.53 5.50 -10.66
CA GLY A 158 10.94 5.23 -10.99
C GLY A 158 11.85 5.37 -9.77
N ARG A 159 11.75 6.48 -9.04
CA ARG A 159 12.52 6.70 -7.80
C ARG A 159 12.22 5.67 -6.72
N ALA A 160 10.97 5.23 -6.60
CA ALA A 160 10.61 4.18 -5.65
C ALA A 160 11.32 2.85 -5.99
N ALA A 161 11.32 2.47 -7.26
CA ALA A 161 12.02 1.28 -7.76
C ALA A 161 13.54 1.38 -7.58
N GLU A 162 14.14 2.51 -7.97
CA GLU A 162 15.58 2.76 -7.81
C GLU A 162 16.01 2.69 -6.35
N ALA A 163 15.26 3.34 -5.45
CA ALA A 163 15.57 3.33 -4.02
C ALA A 163 15.50 1.93 -3.42
N PHE A 164 14.55 1.10 -3.85
CA PHE A 164 14.46 -0.29 -3.44
C PHE A 164 15.70 -1.09 -3.89
N CYS A 165 16.07 -0.96 -5.17
CA CYS A 165 17.24 -1.65 -5.72
C CYS A 165 18.56 -1.17 -5.07
N ALA A 166 18.68 0.12 -4.77
CA ALA A 166 19.87 0.68 -4.12
C ALA A 166 19.98 0.33 -2.63
N GLY A 167 18.86 0.11 -1.93
CA GLY A 167 18.83 -0.30 -0.53
C GLY A 167 19.02 -1.81 -0.31
N ALA A 168 18.99 -2.61 -1.37
CA ALA A 168 19.32 -4.02 -1.34
C ALA A 168 20.86 -4.19 -1.37
N GLU A 169 21.54 -3.96 -0.25
CA GLU A 169 22.94 -4.36 -0.12
C GLU A 169 23.03 -5.89 -0.26
N VAL A 170 23.81 -6.33 -1.25
CA VAL A 170 24.17 -7.73 -1.45
C VAL A 170 25.16 -8.15 -0.37
N ASP A 171 24.72 -9.03 0.53
CA ASP A 171 25.64 -9.72 1.43
C ASP A 171 26.44 -10.76 0.62
N GLU A 172 27.64 -10.39 0.16
CA GLU A 172 28.61 -11.31 -0.45
C GLU A 172 29.33 -12.18 0.61
N GLY A 173 28.65 -12.51 1.72
CA GLY A 173 29.16 -13.26 2.85
C GLY A 173 28.30 -14.47 3.21
N GLY A 174 28.21 -15.45 2.31
CA GLY A 174 27.78 -16.83 2.58
C GLY A 174 26.83 -17.07 3.76
N GLY A 175 25.52 -17.07 3.51
CA GLY A 175 24.55 -17.71 4.40
C GLY A 175 23.24 -16.94 4.60
N GLY A 176 22.37 -17.00 3.59
CA GLY A 176 20.94 -16.76 3.79
C GLY A 176 20.52 -15.29 3.83
N GLY A 177 20.61 -14.62 2.68
CA GLY A 177 19.90 -13.36 2.47
C GLY A 177 18.39 -13.59 2.63
N ARG A 178 17.79 -12.99 3.66
CA ARG A 178 16.33 -12.85 3.76
C ARG A 178 15.90 -11.74 2.79
N GLY A 179 15.82 -12.12 1.52
CA GLY A 179 15.07 -11.34 0.54
C GLY A 179 13.66 -11.13 1.09
N SER A 180 13.19 -9.88 1.07
CA SER A 180 11.79 -9.56 1.29
C SER A 180 11.00 -10.33 0.22
N GLN A 181 10.39 -11.46 0.60
CA GLN A 181 9.57 -12.25 -0.29
C GLN A 181 8.28 -11.46 -0.54
N ILE A 182 8.34 -10.61 -1.55
CA ILE A 182 7.20 -9.89 -2.11
C ILE A 182 6.99 -10.42 -3.53
N PHE A 183 6.73 -11.72 -3.66
CA PHE A 183 6.09 -12.33 -4.84
C PHE A 183 5.33 -13.58 -4.39
#